data_AF-A0A8S2ER69-F1
#
_entry.id   AF-A0A8S2ER69-F1
#
_cell.length_a   1.000
_cell.length_b   1.000
_cell.length_c   1.000
_cell.angle_alpha   90.00
_cell.angle_beta   90.00
_cell.angle_gamma   90.00
#
_symmetry.space_group_name_H-M   'P 1'
#
loop_
_entity.id
_entity.type
_entity.pdbx_description
1 polymer ?
#
loop_
_entity_poly.entity_id
_entity_poly.type
_entity_poly.pdbx_seq_one_letter_code
_entity_poly.pdbx_strand_id
1 'polypeptide(L)'
;SLYTANLAAFLVSGYLNDEDVTPIKSVEDLARQTHIQYGVVRGGSTQAFFEKSDVKIFRQMYTKSAGEYAFLLESTKNEYANERFPCDTMKVSSDLDSKGYGIATPVGSELREAINIVISEMSEAGILNALKNRWFYEKSECSSGTIKNARRSHAMNSGHVRGIFYFLIGGLALAIIIAFLEYFFVKCRS
;
A
#
# COMPACT_ATOMS: atom_id res chain seq x y z
N SER A 1 -2.07 31.68 -20.54
CA SER A 1 -1.63 31.26 -19.19
C SER A 1 -2.54 30.20 -18.55
N LEU A 2 -3.84 30.14 -18.86
CA LEU A 2 -4.77 29.17 -18.25
C LEU A 2 -4.50 27.69 -18.65
N TYR A 3 -4.12 27.42 -19.92
CA TYR A 3 -3.82 26.05 -20.37
C TYR A 3 -2.64 25.42 -19.64
N THR A 4 -1.56 26.18 -19.47
CA THR A 4 -0.36 25.73 -18.73
C THR A 4 -0.65 25.56 -17.25
N ALA A 5 -1.51 26.42 -16.67
CA ALA A 5 -1.92 26.30 -15.27
C ALA A 5 -2.82 25.08 -15.01
N ASN A 6 -3.82 24.83 -15.86
CA ASN A 6 -4.70 23.67 -15.73
C ASN A 6 -3.96 22.35 -16.00
N LEU A 7 -3.04 22.32 -16.97
CA LEU A 7 -2.20 21.16 -17.22
C LEU A 7 -1.26 20.90 -16.03
N ALA A 8 -0.63 21.94 -15.49
CA ALA A 8 0.22 21.80 -14.30
C ALA A 8 -0.60 21.29 -13.10
N ALA A 9 -1.81 21.82 -12.89
CA ALA A 9 -2.71 21.34 -11.85
C ALA A 9 -3.13 19.88 -12.05
N PHE A 10 -3.41 19.45 -13.28
CA PHE A 10 -3.76 18.06 -13.58
C PHE A 10 -2.59 17.11 -13.38
N LEU A 11 -1.37 17.48 -13.82
CA LEU A 11 -0.17 16.67 -13.62
C LEU A 11 0.23 16.58 -12.14
N VAL A 12 0.09 17.69 -11.40
CA VAL A 12 0.31 17.72 -9.96
C VAL A 12 -0.76 16.92 -9.23
N SER A 13 -2.04 17.01 -9.63
CA SER A 13 -3.09 16.15 -9.06
C SER A 13 -2.83 14.68 -9.36
N GLY A 14 -2.48 14.30 -10.58
CA GLY A 14 -2.09 12.92 -10.90
C GLY A 14 -0.84 12.43 -10.16
N TYR A 15 0.01 13.34 -9.70
CA TYR A 15 1.19 13.04 -8.88
C TYR A 15 0.90 13.03 -7.36
N LEU A 16 -0.05 13.85 -6.90
CA LEU A 16 -0.48 13.93 -5.50
C LEU A 16 -1.58 12.92 -5.15
N ASN A 17 -2.31 12.42 -6.15
CA ASN A 17 -3.25 11.31 -6.03
C ASN A 17 -2.50 9.97 -5.91
N ASP A 18 -1.45 9.94 -5.10
CA ASP A 18 -0.78 8.74 -4.64
C ASP A 18 -1.74 7.85 -3.78
N GLU A 19 -2.97 8.32 -3.54
CA GLU A 19 -4.12 7.53 -3.07
C GLU A 19 -4.63 6.49 -4.09
N ASP A 20 -4.21 6.55 -5.36
CA ASP A 20 -4.46 5.50 -6.38
C ASP A 20 -3.28 4.51 -6.53
N VAL A 21 -2.24 4.60 -5.69
CA VAL A 21 -1.10 3.65 -5.72
C VAL A 21 -1.45 2.29 -5.12
N THR A 22 -2.40 2.25 -4.19
CA THR A 22 -2.89 1.00 -3.63
C THR A 22 -4.25 0.62 -4.25
N PRO A 23 -4.31 -0.41 -5.11
CA PRO A 23 -5.57 -0.84 -5.73
C PRO A 23 -6.60 -1.40 -4.72
N ILE A 24 -6.22 -1.53 -3.45
CA ILE A 24 -7.04 -2.07 -2.37
C ILE A 24 -7.18 -0.99 -1.29
N LYS A 25 -8.42 -0.58 -1.00
CA LYS A 25 -8.72 0.38 0.09
C LYS A 25 -9.29 -0.33 1.31
N SER A 26 -9.88 -1.50 1.11
CA SER A 26 -10.56 -2.28 2.16
C SER A 26 -10.33 -3.78 2.00
N VAL A 27 -10.60 -4.54 3.07
CA VAL A 27 -10.53 -6.00 3.02
C VAL A 27 -11.63 -6.58 2.12
N GLU A 28 -12.75 -5.87 1.98
CA GLU A 28 -13.80 -6.19 1.02
C GLU A 28 -13.31 -6.09 -0.42
N ASP A 29 -12.53 -5.06 -0.76
CA ASP A 29 -11.94 -4.92 -2.09
C ASP A 29 -10.99 -6.08 -2.37
N LEU A 30 -10.15 -6.44 -1.38
CA LEU A 30 -9.23 -7.58 -1.49
C LEU A 30 -9.97 -8.91 -1.68
N ALA A 31 -11.10 -9.10 -1.00
CA ALA A 31 -11.92 -10.31 -1.10
C ALA A 31 -12.70 -10.41 -2.42
N ARG A 32 -13.06 -9.27 -3.03
CA ARG A 32 -13.81 -9.22 -4.30
C ARG A 32 -12.92 -9.48 -5.51
N GLN A 33 -11.70 -8.97 -5.49
CA GLN A 33 -10.76 -9.15 -6.60
C GLN A 33 -10.05 -10.51 -6.53
N THR A 34 -9.53 -10.97 -7.66
CA THR A 34 -8.87 -12.30 -7.81
C THR A 34 -7.42 -12.22 -8.26
N HIS A 35 -6.89 -11.02 -8.46
CA HIS A 35 -5.54 -10.78 -8.96
C HIS A 35 -4.52 -10.91 -7.83
N ILE A 36 -4.79 -10.23 -6.72
CA ILE A 36 -4.03 -10.27 -5.48
C ILE A 36 -4.62 -11.35 -4.59
N GLN A 37 -3.74 -12.10 -3.99
CA GLN A 37 -4.04 -13.27 -3.21
C GLN A 37 -3.57 -13.00 -1.80
N TYR A 38 -4.05 -13.78 -0.86
CA TYR A 38 -3.81 -13.48 0.54
C TYR A 38 -3.75 -14.74 1.36
N GLY A 39 -3.09 -14.64 2.50
CA GLY A 39 -2.98 -15.75 3.41
C GLY A 39 -2.53 -15.36 4.80
N VAL A 40 -2.53 -16.36 5.66
CA VAL A 40 -2.26 -16.27 7.09
C VAL A 40 -1.18 -17.27 7.47
N VAL A 41 -0.48 -17.02 8.57
CA VAL A 41 0.49 -17.98 9.11
C VAL A 41 -0.22 -19.24 9.60
N ARG A 42 0.26 -20.40 9.15
CA ARG A 42 -0.30 -21.70 9.53
C ARG A 42 -0.15 -21.97 11.03
N GLY A 43 -1.20 -22.46 11.67
CA GLY A 43 -1.25 -22.75 13.11
C GLY A 43 -1.36 -21.52 14.00
N GLY A 44 -1.52 -20.31 13.42
CA GLY A 44 -1.65 -19.06 14.17
C GLY A 44 -3.08 -18.75 14.61
N SER A 45 -3.22 -17.79 15.53
CA SER A 45 -4.52 -17.26 15.99
C SER A 45 -5.31 -16.59 14.87
N THR A 46 -4.62 -15.94 13.92
CA THR A 46 -5.25 -15.34 12.74
C THR A 46 -5.87 -16.40 11.83
N GLN A 47 -5.23 -17.56 11.63
CA GLN A 47 -5.84 -18.66 10.87
C GLN A 47 -7.12 -19.17 11.56
N ALA A 48 -7.05 -19.41 12.87
CA ALA A 48 -8.21 -19.87 13.64
C ALA A 48 -9.37 -18.87 13.60
N PHE A 49 -9.08 -17.56 13.50
CA PHE A 49 -10.11 -16.53 13.32
C PHE A 49 -10.84 -16.69 11.99
N PHE A 50 -10.12 -16.80 10.87
CA PHE A 50 -10.75 -16.96 9.54
C PHE A 50 -11.49 -18.29 9.40
N GLU A 51 -10.98 -19.36 10.02
CA GLU A 51 -11.63 -20.68 10.04
C GLU A 51 -12.94 -20.68 10.83
N LYS A 52 -12.98 -20.00 11.98
CA LYS A 52 -14.14 -19.97 12.89
C LYS A 52 -15.07 -18.78 12.68
N SER A 53 -14.78 -17.89 11.73
CA SER A 53 -15.57 -16.68 11.54
C SER A 53 -16.96 -16.99 10.96
N ASP A 54 -18.00 -16.39 11.55
CA ASP A 54 -19.37 -16.43 11.02
C ASP A 54 -19.59 -15.45 9.85
N VAL A 55 -18.63 -14.54 9.61
CA VAL A 55 -18.74 -13.56 8.53
C VAL A 55 -18.42 -14.22 7.19
N LYS A 56 -19.40 -14.20 6.27
CA LYS A 56 -19.30 -14.85 4.96
C LYS A 56 -18.05 -14.45 4.18
N ILE A 57 -17.63 -13.19 4.25
CA ILE A 57 -16.47 -12.69 3.51
C ILE A 57 -15.17 -13.31 4.01
N PHE A 58 -14.97 -13.40 5.33
CA PHE A 58 -13.79 -13.99 5.95
C PHE A 58 -13.70 -15.51 5.71
N ARG A 59 -14.85 -16.19 5.71
CA ARG A 59 -14.92 -17.61 5.35
C ARG A 59 -14.59 -17.86 3.88
N GLN A 60 -15.07 -17.00 2.97
CA GLN A 60 -14.71 -17.06 1.55
C GLN A 60 -13.22 -16.81 1.34
N MET A 61 -12.65 -15.87 2.09
CA MET A 61 -11.23 -15.58 2.07
C MET A 61 -10.40 -16.81 2.44
N TYR A 62 -10.74 -17.53 3.50
CA TYR A 62 -10.01 -18.75 3.89
C TYR A 62 -9.90 -19.81 2.77
N THR A 63 -10.86 -19.85 1.84
CA THR A 63 -10.94 -20.87 0.78
C THR A 63 -10.20 -20.53 -0.51
N LYS A 64 -9.69 -19.30 -0.69
CA LYS A 64 -9.26 -18.76 -2.00
C LYS A 64 -7.77 -18.33 -2.10
N SER A 65 -6.81 -19.10 -1.56
CA SER A 65 -5.38 -18.71 -1.56
C SER A 65 -4.50 -19.49 -2.57
N ALA A 66 -3.97 -18.85 -3.63
CA ALA A 66 -2.94 -19.35 -4.58
C ALA A 66 -2.30 -18.31 -5.59
N GLY A 67 -1.46 -17.32 -5.17
CA GLY A 67 -0.81 -16.32 -6.07
C GLY A 67 -0.21 -15.05 -5.39
N GLU A 68 -0.05 -13.91 -6.11
CA GLU A 68 0.57 -12.64 -5.61
C GLU A 68 0.07 -12.25 -4.21
N TYR A 69 0.91 -11.94 -3.21
CA TYR A 69 0.55 -12.20 -1.81
C TYR A 69 0.33 -10.94 -0.93
N ALA A 70 -0.81 -10.87 -0.23
CA ALA A 70 -1.11 -9.98 0.87
C ALA A 70 -1.19 -10.78 2.18
N PHE A 71 -0.37 -10.42 3.17
CA PHE A 71 -0.35 -11.12 4.45
C PHE A 71 -1.36 -10.52 5.42
N LEU A 72 -2.19 -11.38 6.00
CA LEU A 72 -3.07 -11.01 7.11
C LEU A 72 -2.34 -11.37 8.40
N LEU A 73 -1.91 -10.33 9.12
CA LEU A 73 -1.19 -10.44 10.37
C LEU A 73 -1.73 -9.44 11.39
N GLU A 74 -1.29 -9.61 12.64
CA GLU A 74 -1.65 -8.72 13.72
C GLU A 74 -1.20 -7.28 13.47
N SER A 75 -2.02 -6.30 13.85
CA SER A 75 -1.79 -4.89 13.55
C SER A 75 -0.47 -4.36 14.12
N THR A 76 -0.08 -4.81 15.30
CA THR A 76 1.20 -4.46 15.94
C THR A 76 2.41 -4.95 15.13
N LYS A 77 2.36 -6.18 14.62
CA LYS A 77 3.43 -6.72 13.76
C LYS A 77 3.47 -6.00 12.41
N ASN A 78 2.33 -5.60 11.89
CA ASN A 78 2.22 -4.88 10.63
C ASN A 78 2.80 -3.47 10.76
N GLU A 79 2.37 -2.72 11.77
CA GLU A 79 2.92 -1.41 12.11
C GLU A 79 4.43 -1.47 12.32
N TYR A 80 4.93 -2.47 13.05
CA TYR A 80 6.36 -2.63 13.25
C TYR A 80 7.12 -2.92 11.95
N ALA A 81 6.61 -3.82 11.09
CA ALA A 81 7.27 -4.19 9.84
C ALA A 81 7.37 -3.01 8.86
N ASN A 82 6.33 -2.17 8.78
CA ASN A 82 6.32 -0.98 7.93
C ASN A 82 7.39 0.05 8.32
N GLU A 83 7.85 0.02 9.56
CA GLU A 83 8.90 0.90 10.09
C GLU A 83 10.32 0.30 9.95
N ARG A 84 10.46 -0.84 9.27
CA ARG A 84 11.73 -1.56 9.06
C ARG A 84 12.16 -1.56 7.60
N PHE A 85 13.48 -1.56 7.37
CA PHE A 85 14.03 -1.67 6.03
C PHE A 85 13.60 -3.00 5.37
N PRO A 86 13.21 -3.03 4.08
CA PRO A 86 13.36 -1.98 3.05
C PRO A 86 12.21 -0.98 2.91
N CYS A 87 11.29 -0.89 3.88
CA CYS A 87 10.16 0.05 3.85
C CYS A 87 9.23 -0.15 2.64
N ASP A 88 9.08 -1.39 2.20
CA ASP A 88 8.28 -1.78 1.04
C ASP A 88 6.88 -2.30 1.41
N THR A 89 6.55 -2.35 2.71
CA THR A 89 5.25 -2.75 3.22
C THR A 89 4.46 -1.55 3.73
N MET A 90 3.14 -1.66 3.68
CA MET A 90 2.24 -0.67 4.30
C MET A 90 0.99 -1.35 4.85
N LYS A 91 0.42 -0.76 5.90
CA LYS A 91 -0.89 -1.16 6.44
C LYS A 91 -1.98 -0.57 5.56
N VAL A 92 -2.78 -1.46 4.98
CA VAL A 92 -3.98 -1.10 4.23
C VAL A 92 -5.18 -1.38 5.13
N SER A 93 -6.05 -0.39 5.30
CA SER A 93 -7.30 -0.44 6.09
C SER A 93 -7.12 -0.55 7.62
N SER A 94 -8.25 -0.52 8.33
CA SER A 94 -8.34 -0.65 9.79
C SER A 94 -8.22 -2.12 10.24
N ASP A 95 -8.03 -2.32 11.54
CA ASP A 95 -7.94 -3.66 12.13
C ASP A 95 -9.26 -4.43 11.96
N LEU A 96 -9.18 -5.72 11.64
CA LEU A 96 -10.33 -6.60 11.43
C LEU A 96 -10.97 -7.07 12.74
N ASP A 97 -10.18 -7.10 13.80
CA ASP A 97 -10.59 -7.43 15.16
C ASP A 97 -9.88 -6.54 16.17
N SER A 98 -10.44 -6.43 17.38
CA SER A 98 -9.84 -5.70 18.50
C SER A 98 -9.29 -6.71 19.51
N LYS A 99 -8.06 -7.16 19.30
CA LYS A 99 -7.31 -8.03 20.21
C LYS A 99 -6.20 -7.26 20.89
N GLY A 100 -5.81 -7.72 22.08
CA GLY A 100 -4.73 -7.13 22.86
C GLY A 100 -3.86 -8.18 23.54
N TYR A 101 -2.63 -7.80 23.84
CA TYR A 101 -1.70 -8.62 24.61
C TYR A 101 -1.94 -8.45 26.12
N GLY A 102 -1.71 -9.53 26.88
CA GLY A 102 -1.76 -9.53 28.33
C GLY A 102 -0.60 -10.32 28.93
N ILE A 103 -0.26 -10.03 30.18
CA ILE A 103 0.75 -10.79 30.93
C ILE A 103 0.07 -11.98 31.60
N ALA A 104 0.52 -13.19 31.26
CA ALA A 104 -0.02 -14.42 31.82
C ALA A 104 0.69 -14.80 33.12
N THR A 105 -0.09 -15.13 34.16
CA THR A 105 0.40 -15.73 35.41
C THR A 105 -0.28 -17.08 35.63
N PRO A 106 0.34 -18.01 36.40
CA PRO A 106 -0.30 -19.25 36.78
C PRO A 106 -1.63 -19.01 37.49
N VAL A 107 -2.59 -19.93 37.30
CA VAL A 107 -3.90 -19.84 37.94
C VAL A 107 -3.73 -19.85 39.46
N GLY A 108 -4.32 -18.86 40.13
CA GLY A 108 -4.23 -18.68 41.59
C GLY A 108 -2.99 -17.93 42.08
N SER A 109 -2.13 -17.40 41.20
CA SER A 109 -0.97 -16.62 41.61
C SER A 109 -1.36 -15.25 42.20
N GLU A 110 -0.81 -14.92 43.36
CA GLU A 110 -0.96 -13.60 44.01
C GLU A 110 -0.37 -12.46 43.17
N LEU A 111 0.59 -12.76 42.28
CA LEU A 111 1.19 -11.80 41.37
C LEU A 111 0.20 -11.22 40.37
N ARG A 112 -0.92 -11.92 40.10
CA ARG A 112 -1.92 -11.47 39.12
C ARG A 112 -2.48 -10.09 39.46
N GLU A 113 -2.82 -9.86 40.73
CA GLU A 113 -3.42 -8.61 41.17
C GLU A 113 -2.40 -7.48 41.19
N ALA A 114 -1.23 -7.72 41.77
CA ALA A 114 -0.13 -6.76 41.80
C ALA A 114 0.28 -6.30 40.38
N ILE A 115 0.41 -7.23 39.43
CA ILE A 115 0.77 -6.92 38.04
C ILE A 115 -0.33 -6.10 37.36
N ASN A 116 -1.61 -6.45 37.56
CA ASN A 116 -2.72 -5.71 36.95
C ASN A 116 -2.75 -4.25 37.42
N ILE A 117 -2.54 -4.00 38.71
CA ILE A 117 -2.51 -2.64 39.27
C ILE A 117 -1.38 -1.83 38.63
N VAL A 118 -0.17 -2.39 38.57
CA VAL A 118 0.99 -1.71 37.98
C VAL A 118 0.78 -1.43 36.48
N ILE A 119 0.20 -2.36 35.72
CA ILE A 119 -0.10 -2.14 34.30
C ILE A 119 -1.11 -1.00 34.11
N SER A 120 -2.16 -0.96 34.93
CA SER A 120 -3.15 0.14 34.89
C SER A 120 -2.49 1.48 35.18
N GLU A 121 -1.65 1.55 36.22
CA GLU A 121 -0.90 2.78 36.56
C GLU A 121 0.05 3.20 35.42
N MET A 122 0.79 2.27 34.83
CA MET A 122 1.66 2.54 33.68
C MET A 122 0.89 3.01 32.44
N SER A 123 -0.35 2.53 32.26
CA SER A 123 -1.23 2.95 31.18
C SER A 123 -1.74 4.37 31.41
N GLU A 124 -2.22 4.69 32.62
CA GLU A 124 -2.71 6.03 33.00
C GLU A 124 -1.60 7.08 32.97
N ALA A 125 -0.39 6.71 33.42
CA ALA A 125 0.81 7.55 33.33
C ALA A 125 1.34 7.71 31.90
N GLY A 126 0.78 7.01 30.92
CA GLY A 126 1.20 7.06 29.51
C GLY A 126 2.56 6.40 29.22
N ILE A 127 3.13 5.66 30.17
CA ILE A 127 4.43 4.99 30.04
C ILE A 127 4.37 3.94 28.92
N LEU A 128 3.27 3.20 28.81
CA LEU A 128 3.08 2.21 27.75
C LEU A 128 3.11 2.85 26.35
N ASN A 129 2.50 4.03 26.20
CA ASN A 129 2.52 4.78 24.94
C ASN A 129 3.90 5.31 24.61
N ALA A 130 4.62 5.84 25.61
CA ALA A 130 6.00 6.28 25.44
C ALA A 130 6.93 5.12 25.02
N LEU A 131 6.75 3.94 25.61
CA LEU A 131 7.47 2.73 25.21
C LEU A 131 7.12 2.32 23.78
N LYS A 132 5.84 2.29 23.41
CA LYS A 132 5.43 2.00 22.02
C LYS A 132 6.14 2.95 21.06
N ASN A 133 6.05 4.26 21.28
CA ASN A 133 6.67 5.25 20.41
C ASN A 133 8.18 5.09 20.27
N ARG A 134 8.86 4.84 21.39
CA ARG A 134 10.30 4.62 21.41
C ARG A 134 10.74 3.40 20.60
N TRP A 135 10.01 2.30 20.70
CA TRP A 135 10.40 1.04 20.05
C TRP A 135 9.92 0.90 18.61
N PHE A 136 8.82 1.57 18.26
CA PHE A 136 8.21 1.47 16.93
C PHE A 136 8.67 2.62 16.02
N TYR A 137 8.59 3.87 16.48
CA TYR A 137 8.77 5.04 15.62
C TYR A 137 10.13 5.73 15.82
N GLU A 138 10.59 5.93 17.05
CA GLU A 138 11.89 6.58 17.29
C GLU A 138 13.07 5.72 16.80
N LYS A 139 12.91 4.40 16.86
CA LYS A 139 13.84 3.41 16.35
C LYS A 139 13.43 2.85 14.98
N SER A 140 12.57 3.57 14.26
CA SER A 140 12.25 3.23 12.88
C SER A 140 13.51 3.31 12.02
N GLU A 141 13.65 2.34 11.13
CA GLU A 141 14.66 2.37 10.07
C GLU A 141 14.14 3.14 8.86
N CYS A 142 12.82 3.27 8.77
CA CYS A 142 12.08 4.04 7.78
C CYS A 142 11.88 5.50 8.19
N SER A 143 12.97 6.17 8.58
CA SER A 143 12.91 7.63 8.75
C SER A 143 12.78 8.30 7.37
N SER A 144 11.87 9.27 7.24
CA SER A 144 11.68 10.13 6.04
C SER A 144 12.95 10.88 5.55
N GLY A 145 14.12 10.59 6.12
CA GLY A 145 15.45 11.04 5.71
C GLY A 145 16.18 10.12 4.72
N THR A 146 15.77 8.87 4.51
CA THR A 146 16.44 7.95 3.56
C THR A 146 15.76 7.90 2.19
N ILE A 147 14.88 8.88 1.91
CA ILE A 147 14.60 9.38 0.56
C ILE A 147 15.17 10.82 0.43
N LYS A 148 16.38 11.08 0.96
CA LYS A 148 17.13 12.31 0.66
C LYS A 148 18.34 12.11 -0.26
N ASN A 149 18.55 10.88 -0.74
CA ASN A 149 19.42 10.59 -1.88
C ASN A 149 18.64 10.25 -3.16
N ALA A 150 17.34 10.57 -3.17
CA ALA A 150 16.59 10.81 -4.38
C ALA A 150 16.32 12.32 -4.56
N ARG A 151 17.33 13.17 -4.36
CA ARG A 151 17.56 14.23 -5.36
C ARG A 151 18.07 13.59 -6.66
N ARG A 152 17.37 12.57 -7.18
CA ARG A 152 17.18 12.56 -8.61
C ARG A 152 16.32 13.79 -8.80
N SER A 153 16.87 14.80 -9.47
CA SER A 153 16.07 15.67 -10.33
C SER A 153 14.91 14.82 -10.81
N HIS A 154 13.67 15.10 -10.37
CA HIS A 154 12.50 14.33 -10.77
C HIS A 154 12.32 14.57 -12.27
N ALA A 155 13.16 13.89 -13.06
CA ALA A 155 13.05 13.80 -14.49
C ALA A 155 11.72 13.11 -14.72
N MET A 156 10.82 13.80 -15.44
CA MET A 156 9.48 13.34 -15.73
C MET A 156 9.53 11.86 -16.12
N ASN A 157 8.90 11.00 -15.33
CA ASN A 157 8.86 9.57 -15.55
C ASN A 157 8.42 9.29 -16.99
N SER A 158 9.23 8.53 -17.73
CA SER A 158 9.07 8.29 -19.17
C SER A 158 7.68 7.75 -19.57
N GLY A 159 6.93 7.15 -18.63
CA GLY A 159 5.57 6.68 -18.85
C GLY A 159 4.56 7.79 -19.21
N HIS A 160 4.67 8.98 -18.61
CA HIS A 160 3.66 10.04 -18.77
C HIS A 160 3.83 10.83 -20.08
N VAL A 161 5.06 10.95 -20.59
CA VAL A 161 5.36 11.69 -21.84
C VAL A 161 5.36 10.80 -23.08
N ARG A 162 5.32 9.47 -22.90
CA ARG A 162 5.38 8.48 -24.01
C ARG A 162 4.25 8.65 -25.03
N GLY A 163 3.07 9.08 -24.57
CA GLY A 163 1.93 9.35 -25.44
C GLY A 163 2.23 10.42 -26.50
N ILE A 164 2.93 11.49 -26.12
CA ILE A 164 3.26 12.61 -27.02
C ILE A 164 4.21 12.14 -28.14
N PHE A 165 5.19 11.29 -27.81
CA PHE A 165 6.09 10.72 -28.81
C PHE A 165 5.36 9.83 -29.82
N TYR A 166 4.36 9.05 -29.39
CA TYR A 166 3.53 8.27 -30.32
C TYR A 166 2.71 9.15 -31.26
N PHE A 167 2.13 10.25 -30.77
CA PHE A 167 1.43 11.21 -31.62
C PHE A 167 2.35 11.88 -32.64
N LEU A 168 3.57 12.26 -32.24
CA LEU A 168 4.56 12.85 -33.15
C LEU A 168 4.99 11.87 -34.24
N ILE A 169 5.31 10.62 -33.89
CA ILE A 169 5.70 9.58 -34.85
C ILE A 169 4.54 9.27 -35.80
N GLY A 170 3.32 9.14 -35.28
CA GLY A 170 2.12 8.91 -36.09
C GLY A 170 1.85 10.06 -37.07
N GLY A 171 2.01 11.31 -36.63
CA GLY A 171 1.85 12.49 -37.49
C GLY A 171 2.89 12.55 -38.61
N LEU A 172 4.16 12.24 -38.30
CA LEU A 172 5.22 12.16 -39.30
C LEU A 172 4.95 11.07 -40.34
N ALA A 173 4.52 9.88 -39.89
CA ALA A 173 4.20 8.77 -40.78
C ALA A 173 3.02 9.12 -41.72
N LEU A 174 1.96 9.74 -41.19
CA LEU A 174 0.82 10.18 -41.98
C LEU A 174 1.21 11.22 -43.03
N ALA A 175 2.05 12.19 -42.65
CA ALA A 175 2.56 13.20 -43.58
C ALA A 175 3.36 12.57 -44.74
N ILE A 176 4.20 11.58 -44.43
CA ILE A 176 4.96 10.83 -45.45
C ILE A 176 4.01 10.08 -46.39
N ILE A 177 2.97 9.42 -45.86
CA ILE A 177 1.97 8.70 -46.69
C ILE A 177 1.22 9.65 -47.62
N ILE A 178 0.79 10.82 -47.13
CA ILE A 178 0.09 11.83 -47.95
C ILE A 178 1.02 12.31 -49.08
N ALA A 179 2.28 12.61 -48.78
CA ALA A 179 3.25 13.03 -49.79
C ALA A 179 3.48 11.97 -50.87
N PHE A 180 3.55 10.68 -50.49
CA PHE A 180 3.64 9.59 -51.45
C PHE A 180 2.40 9.49 -52.34
N LEU A 181 1.19 9.59 -51.76
CA LEU A 181 -0.06 9.54 -52.52
C LEU A 181 -0.12 10.70 -53.52
N GLU A 182 0.17 11.93 -53.10
CA GLU A 182 0.21 13.10 -53.99
C GLU A 182 1.22 12.92 -55.12
N TYR A 183 2.41 12.37 -54.82
CA TYR A 183 3.41 12.06 -55.83
C TYR A 183 2.87 11.08 -56.89
N PHE A 184 2.23 9.99 -56.47
CA PHE A 184 1.63 9.03 -57.41
C PHE A 184 0.46 9.62 -58.20
N PHE A 185 -0.40 10.41 -57.56
CA PHE A 185 -1.53 11.08 -58.23
C PHE A 185 -1.07 12.09 -59.27
N VAL A 186 -0.07 12.92 -58.96
CA VAL A 186 0.51 13.89 -59.90
C VAL A 186 1.26 13.19 -61.03
N LYS A 187 2.03 12.14 -60.71
CA LYS A 187 2.77 11.37 -61.72
C LYS A 187 1.87 10.56 -62.66
N CYS A 188 0.72 10.07 -62.20
CA CYS A 188 -0.27 9.40 -63.05
C CYS A 188 -1.13 10.38 -63.86
N ARG A 189 -1.20 11.66 -63.46
CA ARG A 189 -1.96 12.70 -64.16
C ARG A 189 -1.13 13.47 -65.20
N SER A 190 0.21 13.40 -65.12
CA SER A 190 1.14 13.94 -66.13
C SER A 190 1.54 12.89 -67.15
#